data_AF-A0A5N6LLZ1-F1
#
_entry.id   AF-A0A5N6LLZ1-F1
#
_cell.length_a   1.000
_cell.length_b   1.000
_cell.length_c   1.000
_cell.angle_alpha   90.00
_cell.angle_beta   90.00
_cell.angle_gamma   90.00
#
_symmetry.space_group_name_H-M   'P 1'
#
loop_
_entity.id
_entity.type
_entity.pdbx_description
1 polymer ?
#
loop_
_entity_poly.entity_id
_entity_poly.type
_entity_poly.pdbx_seq_one_letter_code
_entity_poly.pdbx_strand_id
1 'polypeptide(L)' 'MIRKVSKEVDVKASISKAWEVYGSPAKVGMIIQAEMGHLSSVVVLEGDGGVGTVVEVTPRPEPIKINSINNRENPRSVTR' A
#
# COMPACT_ATOMS: atom_id res chain seq x y z
N MET A 1 -8.24 26.19 -5.05
CA MET A 1 -6.81 26.41 -5.35
C MET A 1 -6.16 25.04 -5.46
N ILE A 2 -5.45 24.74 -6.54
CA ILE A 2 -4.75 23.44 -6.72
C ILE A 2 -3.26 23.66 -6.45
N ARG A 3 -2.62 22.73 -5.73
CA ARG A 3 -1.16 22.71 -5.51
C ARG A 3 -0.58 21.46 -6.16
N LYS A 4 0.55 21.60 -6.86
CA LYS A 4 1.28 20.49 -7.50
C LYS A 4 2.46 20.09 -6.61
N VAL A 5 2.64 18.79 -6.43
CA VAL A 5 3.88 18.18 -5.92
C VAL A 5 4.41 17.26 -7.01
N SER A 6 5.72 17.27 -7.26
CA SER A 6 6.37 16.41 -8.25
C SER A 6 7.71 15.93 -7.72
N LYS A 7 8.05 14.69 -8.05
CA LYS A 7 9.33 14.05 -7.74
C LYS A 7 9.74 13.25 -8.97
N GLU A 8 10.98 13.41 -9.39
CA GLU A 8 11.60 12.67 -10.50
C GLU A 8 12.49 11.57 -9.91
N VAL A 9 12.53 10.41 -10.58
CA VAL A 9 13.29 9.22 -10.17
C VAL A 9 13.78 8.51 -11.41
N ASP A 10 15.08 8.27 -11.52
CA ASP A 10 15.66 7.45 -12.59
C ASP A 10 15.33 5.96 -12.37
N VAL A 11 14.74 5.34 -13.39
CA VAL A 11 14.42 3.91 -13.41
C VAL A 11 15.34 3.22 -14.42
N LYS A 12 16.12 2.23 -13.97
CA LYS A 12 16.98 1.41 -14.83
C LYS A 12 16.17 0.36 -15.61
N ALA A 13 15.28 0.83 -16.49
CA ALA A 13 14.46 0.00 -17.37
C ALA A 13 14.30 0.67 -18.74
N SER A 14 13.96 -0.09 -19.78
CA SER A 14 13.58 0.49 -21.07
C SER A 14 12.23 1.20 -20.96
N ILE A 15 12.02 2.24 -21.78
CA ILE A 15 10.76 3.02 -21.81
C ILE A 15 9.54 2.09 -21.98
N SER A 16 9.61 1.12 -22.89
CA SER A 16 8.53 0.16 -23.13
C SER A 16 8.20 -0.68 -21.89
N LYS A 17 9.21 -1.10 -21.12
CA LYS A 17 9.00 -1.91 -19.91
C LYS A 17 8.48 -1.08 -18.74
N ALA A 18 8.93 0.17 -18.61
CA ALA A 18 8.36 1.12 -17.66
C ALA A 18 6.89 1.42 -17.99
N TRP A 19 6.56 1.64 -19.27
CA TRP A 19 5.20 1.93 -19.70
C TRP A 19 4.24 0.73 -19.54
N GLU A 20 4.71 -0.50 -19.76
CA GLU A 20 3.92 -1.72 -19.53
C GLU A 20 3.40 -1.83 -18.08
N VAL A 21 4.13 -1.27 -17.12
CA VAL A 21 3.78 -1.20 -15.69
C VAL A 21 2.97 0.07 -15.38
N TYR A 22 3.55 1.24 -15.60
CA TYR A 22 2.96 2.52 -15.16
C TYR A 22 1.78 3.00 -16.02
N GLY A 23 1.64 2.50 -17.25
CA GLY A 23 0.54 2.84 -18.15
C GLY A 23 -0.81 2.23 -17.76
N SER A 24 -0.88 1.40 -16.72
CA SER A 24 -2.12 0.81 -16.20
C SER A 24 -2.20 0.93 -14.67
N PRO A 25 -3.15 1.70 -14.12
CA PRO A 25 -3.31 1.86 -12.66
C PRO A 25 -3.51 0.54 -11.92
N ALA A 26 -4.23 -0.42 -12.55
CA ALA A 26 -4.46 -1.75 -12.00
C ALA A 26 -3.15 -2.52 -11.80
N LYS A 27 -2.26 -2.55 -12.81
CA LYS A 27 -0.96 -3.24 -12.72
C LYS A 27 -0.06 -2.63 -11.64
N VAL A 28 -0.02 -1.30 -11.55
CA VAL A 28 0.73 -0.60 -10.48
C VAL A 28 0.22 -1.03 -9.10
N GLY A 29 -1.09 -1.02 -8.89
CA GLY A 29 -1.68 -1.45 -7.62
C GLY A 29 -1.39 -2.92 -7.29
N MET A 30 -1.49 -3.84 -8.26
CA MET A 30 -1.15 -5.26 -8.08
C MET A 30 0.32 -5.45 -7.70
N ILE A 31 1.25 -4.72 -8.33
CA ILE A 31 2.68 -4.78 -7.99
C ILE A 31 2.94 -4.23 -6.58
N ILE A 32 2.31 -3.13 -6.18
CA ILE A 32 2.46 -2.59 -4.82
C ILE A 32 1.90 -3.58 -3.77
N GLN A 33 0.78 -4.26 -4.07
CA GLN A 33 0.22 -5.30 -3.21
C GLN A 33 1.17 -6.50 -3.07
N ALA A 34 1.72 -6.99 -4.18
CA ALA A 34 2.57 -8.19 -4.21
C ALA A 34 3.98 -7.95 -3.64
N GLU A 35 4.65 -6.87 -4.06
CA GLU A 35 6.08 -6.64 -3.78
C GLU A 35 6.31 -5.83 -2.49
N MET A 36 5.43 -4.88 -2.17
CA MET A 36 5.65 -3.96 -1.04
C MET A 36 4.83 -4.31 0.20
N GLY A 37 3.77 -5.12 0.07
CA GLY A 37 2.92 -5.53 1.19
C GLY A 37 2.16 -4.39 1.91
N HIS A 38 2.28 -3.14 1.43
CA HIS A 38 1.62 -1.95 1.99
C HIS A 38 0.13 -1.88 1.67
N LEU A 39 -0.36 -2.74 0.77
CA LEU A 39 -1.78 -2.85 0.40
C LEU A 39 -2.31 -4.23 0.81
N SER A 40 -3.55 -4.23 1.30
CA SER A 40 -4.32 -5.46 1.56
C SER A 40 -5.03 -5.92 0.31
N SER A 41 -5.64 -5.00 -0.45
CA SER A 41 -6.43 -5.29 -1.65
C SER A 41 -6.28 -4.20 -2.71
N VAL A 42 -6.41 -4.60 -3.98
CA VAL A 42 -6.56 -3.73 -5.14
C VAL A 42 -7.59 -4.38 -6.06
N VAL A 43 -8.68 -3.69 -6.35
CA VAL A 43 -9.82 -4.21 -7.14
C VAL A 43 -10.18 -3.19 -8.21
N VAL A 44 -10.24 -3.62 -9.47
CA VAL A 44 -10.79 -2.79 -10.56
C VAL A 44 -12.31 -2.85 -10.45
N LEU A 45 -12.95 -1.69 -10.29
CA LEU A 45 -14.41 -1.57 -10.24
C LEU A 45 -14.99 -1.38 -11.64
N GLU A 46 -14.37 -0.52 -12.46
CA GLU A 46 -14.80 -0.19 -13.82
C GLU A 46 -13.60 0.08 -14.73
N GLY A 47 -13.72 -0.21 -16.02
CA GLY A 47 -12.71 0.06 -17.04
C GLY A 47 -11.77 -1.11 -17.38
N ASP A 48 -10.88 -0.86 -18.35
CA ASP A 48 -10.00 -1.85 -19.00
C ASP A 48 -8.50 -1.68 -18.63
N GLY A 49 -8.19 -0.73 -17.74
CA GLY A 49 -6.83 -0.30 -17.43
C GLY A 49 -6.39 0.97 -18.15
N GLY A 50 -7.19 1.50 -19.09
CA GLY A 50 -6.99 2.78 -19.76
C GLY A 50 -7.60 3.97 -19.01
N VAL A 51 -7.76 5.10 -19.71
CA VAL A 51 -8.33 6.34 -19.17
C VAL A 51 -9.80 6.12 -18.79
N GLY A 52 -10.16 6.51 -17.56
CA GLY A 52 -11.50 6.29 -17.00
C GLY A 52 -11.62 5.04 -16.11
N THR A 53 -10.57 4.21 -16.03
CA THR A 53 -10.56 3.04 -15.12
C THR A 53 -10.66 3.47 -13.65
N VAL A 54 -11.59 2.88 -12.91
CA VAL A 54 -11.82 3.09 -11.48
C VAL A 54 -11.28 1.89 -10.69
N VAL A 55 -10.46 2.16 -9.68
CA VAL A 55 -9.79 1.14 -8.87
C VAL A 55 -10.00 1.43 -7.39
N GLU A 56 -10.53 0.47 -6.65
CA GLU A 56 -10.55 0.48 -5.19
C GLU A 56 -9.22 -0.06 -4.64
N VAL A 57 -8.66 0.63 -3.66
CA VAL A 57 -7.38 0.26 -3.03
C VAL A 57 -7.57 0.25 -1.51
N THR A 58 -7.32 -0.90 -0.88
CA THR A 58 -7.35 -1.07 0.57
C THR A 58 -5.91 -1.06 1.11
N PRO A 59 -5.47 -0.03 1.84
CA PRO A 59 -4.17 -0.04 2.51
C PRO A 59 -4.06 -1.17 3.53
N ARG A 60 -2.84 -1.62 3.81
CA ARG A 60 -2.57 -2.47 4.98
C ARG A 60 -2.34 -1.57 6.19
N PRO A 61 -3.14 -1.67 7.28
CA PRO A 61 -2.77 -1.03 8.53
C PRO A 61 -1.49 -1.69 9.06
N GLU A 62 -0.51 -0.87 9.44
CA GLU A 62 0.75 -1.32 10.06
C GLU A 62 0.50 -2.24 11.28
N PRO A 63 1.39 -3.20 11.56
CA PRO A 63 1.22 -4.13 12.67
C PRO A 63 1.19 -3.43 14.02
N ILE A 64 0.31 -3.89 14.91
CA ILE A 64 0.23 -3.43 16.31
C ILE A 64 1.61 -3.60 16.95
N LYS A 65 2.23 -2.50 17.38
CA LYS A 65 3.49 -2.55 18.14
C LYS A 65 3.23 -3.18 19.51
N ILE A 66 3.71 -4.39 19.72
CA ILE A 66 3.39 -5.25 20.87
C ILE A 66 4.14 -4.85 22.17
N ASN A 67 4.57 -3.60 22.30
CA ASN A 67 5.16 -3.09 23.55
C ASN A 67 4.11 -3.03 24.70
N SER A 68 2.84 -3.26 24.40
CA SER A 68 1.73 -3.33 25.36
C SER A 68 1.56 -4.69 26.06
N ILE A 69 2.26 -5.76 25.68
CA ILE A 69 2.17 -7.05 26.39
C ILE A 69 2.92 -7.04 27.73
N ASN A 70 4.00 -6.26 27.84
CA ASN A 70 4.88 -6.24 29.03
C ASN A 70 4.22 -5.70 30.31
N ASN A 71 2.96 -5.27 30.26
CA ASN A 71 2.22 -4.72 31.40
C ASN A 71 1.19 -5.71 32.00
N ARG A 72 1.33 -7.01 31.73
CA ARG A 72 0.49 -8.07 32.34
C ARG A 72 1.15 -8.84 33.49
N GLU A 73 2.41 -8.56 33.82
CA GLU A 73 3.08 -9.13 35.01
C GLU A 73 3.05 -8.19 36.21
N ASN A 74 1.86 -8.00 36.82
CA ASN A 74 1.76 -7.74 38.27
C ASN A 74 0.32 -7.92 38.83
N PRO A 75 -0.16 -9.16 39.05
CA PRO A 75 -1.20 -9.39 40.05
C PRO A 75 -0.59 -9.13 41.44
N ARG A 76 -0.77 -7.91 41.95
CA ARG A 76 -0.22 -7.48 43.24
C ARG A 76 -0.55 -8.47 44.35
N SER A 77 0.50 -8.85 45.06
CA SER A 77 0.56 -9.20 46.48
C SER A 77 -0.60 -8.65 47.32
N VAL A 78 -1.72 -9.39 47.39
CA VAL A 78 -2.86 -9.19 48.29
C VAL A 78 -3.59 -10.54 48.50
N THR A 79 -3.96 -11.02 49.69
CA THR A 79 -3.42 -10.90 51.06
C THR A 79 -4.07 -12.02 51.89
N ARG A 80 -3.27 -12.92 52.50
CA ARG A 80 -3.56 -13.46 53.85
C ARG A 80 -2.31 -14.08 54.48
#